data_AF-B4CV97-F1
#
_entry.id   AF-B4CV97-F1
#
_cell.length_a   1.000
_cell.length_b   1.000
_cell.length_c   1.000
_cell.angle_alpha   90.00
_cell.angle_beta   90.00
_cell.angle_gamma   90.00
#
_symmetry.space_group_name_H-M   'P 1'
#
loop_
_entity.id
_entity.type
_entity.pdbx_description
1 polymer ?
#
loop_
_entity_poly.entity_id
_entity_poly.type
_entity_poly.pdbx_seq_one_letter_code
_entity_poly.pdbx_strand_id
1 'polypeptide(L)'
;MAGGLALLLLTHASIAQTPVPASAVRTWTDQLGHVSRAAFVSANDTSVTLRLENGKEASIPLAVLSKADQLYIQQQRGRPATPGASPLIPTGKPLTWPGVVSVDSKALNIVAGKQDPAARQFEYESGSFEFTANAPLSASVMRDVAIDFELGQALFNQLPWGWQPKPKKGTRFRVFITETPEDFAAVGGQPRTIGGSKDDYIFEKMSALGLQKVGQRYAFDYKIKKEGDVLGLTYRLLAGDLRQYTLPWSELGFEELIRHVAYHSGTLRFNGLEPFLKGQIEARARQEVKPEVKRLLAYLRMPRTGERTNDETLLREHYFDGLLLVYFFGFLDGDGKGTRLHQYYQQVAQEALAARDAATRSPIRPSDRALQLVETLTAGRSDEQLHDELMAKYRAIGIKLQ
;
A
#
# COMPACT_ATOMS: atom_id res chain seq x y z
N MET A 1 -46.91 -44.54 33.96
CA MET A 1 -47.60 -44.14 32.72
C MET A 1 -47.67 -42.63 32.69
N ALA A 2 -47.24 -42.06 31.55
CA ALA A 2 -47.44 -40.70 31.00
C ALA A 2 -47.64 -39.51 31.96
N GLY A 3 -46.95 -38.38 31.85
CA GLY A 3 -46.30 -37.76 30.70
C GLY A 3 -46.69 -36.27 30.70
N GLY A 4 -45.85 -35.42 31.26
CA GLY A 4 -46.08 -33.97 31.34
C GLY A 4 -45.50 -33.27 30.11
N LEU A 5 -46.37 -32.66 29.30
CA LEU A 5 -46.01 -31.83 28.14
C LEU A 5 -45.22 -30.59 28.57
N ALA A 6 -44.03 -30.42 27.98
CA ALA A 6 -43.29 -29.15 27.99
C ALA A 6 -43.75 -28.31 26.79
N LEU A 7 -44.29 -27.12 27.06
CA LEU A 7 -44.68 -26.12 26.07
C LEU A 7 -43.43 -25.29 25.70
N LEU A 8 -42.85 -25.51 24.53
CA LEU A 8 -41.73 -24.72 24.00
C LEU A 8 -42.27 -23.44 23.36
N LEU A 9 -42.04 -22.28 24.01
CA LEU A 9 -42.26 -20.95 23.43
C LEU A 9 -41.04 -20.57 22.57
N LEU A 10 -41.17 -20.67 21.25
CA LEU A 10 -40.22 -20.15 20.26
C LEU A 10 -40.42 -18.64 20.10
N THR A 11 -39.64 -17.85 20.84
CA THR A 11 -39.50 -16.41 20.61
C THR A 11 -38.64 -16.17 19.36
N HIS A 12 -39.28 -15.76 18.26
CA HIS A 12 -38.57 -15.28 17.07
C HIS A 12 -38.04 -13.87 17.36
N ALA A 13 -36.75 -13.76 17.68
CA ALA A 13 -36.05 -12.49 17.69
C ALA A 13 -35.94 -11.97 16.24
N SER A 14 -36.76 -10.98 15.88
CA SER A 14 -36.60 -10.23 14.64
C SER A 14 -35.27 -9.50 14.65
N ILE A 15 -34.39 -9.83 13.72
CA ILE A 15 -33.17 -9.08 13.43
C ILE A 15 -33.62 -7.76 12.79
N ALA A 16 -33.56 -6.67 13.55
CA ALA A 16 -33.67 -5.33 13.00
C ALA A 16 -32.41 -5.06 12.15
N GLN A 17 -32.56 -5.10 10.83
CA GLN A 17 -31.55 -4.64 9.89
C GLN A 17 -31.45 -3.12 9.97
N THR A 18 -30.32 -2.60 10.45
CA THR A 18 -29.99 -1.17 10.32
C THR A 18 -29.68 -0.85 8.86
N PRO A 19 -30.30 0.19 8.27
CA PRO A 19 -30.15 0.48 6.85
C PRO A 19 -28.77 1.10 6.56
N VAL A 20 -28.04 0.47 5.63
CA VAL A 20 -26.90 1.05 4.90
C VAL A 20 -27.39 2.31 4.18
N PRO A 21 -26.65 3.43 4.15
CA PRO A 21 -27.10 4.64 3.45
C PRO A 21 -27.32 4.32 1.97
N ALA A 22 -28.59 4.22 1.59
CA ALA A 22 -29.02 4.09 0.22
C ALA A 22 -28.76 5.42 -0.49
N SER A 23 -28.06 5.40 -1.62
CA SER A 23 -28.42 6.33 -2.70
C SER A 23 -29.93 6.20 -2.87
N ALA A 24 -30.69 7.26 -2.56
CA ALA A 24 -32.14 7.17 -2.39
C ALA A 24 -32.78 6.40 -3.57
N VAL A 25 -33.44 5.27 -3.26
CA VAL A 25 -34.14 4.46 -4.26
C VAL A 25 -35.18 5.34 -4.91
N ARG A 26 -35.08 5.51 -6.24
CA ARG A 26 -36.04 6.29 -7.02
C ARG A 26 -36.68 5.43 -8.11
N THR A 27 -37.78 5.93 -8.64
CA THR A 27 -38.45 5.33 -9.79
C THR A 27 -37.79 5.84 -11.06
N TRP A 28 -37.45 4.92 -11.95
CA TRP A 28 -36.89 5.13 -13.28
C TRP A 28 -37.93 4.71 -14.31
N THR A 29 -38.02 5.44 -15.41
CA THR A 29 -38.99 5.20 -16.48
C THR A 29 -38.25 5.04 -17.80
N ASP A 30 -38.56 3.99 -18.55
CA ASP A 30 -38.05 3.83 -19.92
C ASP A 30 -38.92 4.60 -20.94
N GLN A 31 -38.48 4.66 -22.19
CA GLN A 31 -39.22 5.32 -23.27
C GLN A 31 -40.56 4.65 -23.63
N LEU A 32 -40.75 3.40 -23.20
CA LEU A 32 -41.98 2.64 -23.41
C LEU A 32 -42.95 2.78 -22.23
N GLY A 33 -42.57 3.53 -21.18
CA GLY A 33 -43.39 3.78 -20.00
C GLY A 33 -43.26 2.72 -18.90
N HIS A 34 -42.35 1.75 -19.03
CA HIS A 34 -42.09 0.80 -17.95
C HIS A 34 -41.37 1.49 -16.80
N VAL A 35 -41.76 1.13 -15.59
CA VAL A 35 -41.21 1.70 -14.35
C VAL A 35 -40.39 0.66 -13.59
N SER A 36 -39.25 1.09 -13.04
CA SER A 36 -38.41 0.27 -12.17
C SER A 36 -37.90 1.09 -10.98
N ARG A 37 -37.72 0.44 -9.83
CA ARG A 37 -37.20 1.08 -8.62
C ARG A 37 -35.75 0.66 -8.41
N ALA A 38 -34.86 1.63 -8.35
CA ALA A 38 -33.44 1.36 -8.19
C ALA A 38 -32.69 2.58 -7.62
N ALA A 39 -31.57 2.31 -6.97
CA ALA A 39 -30.62 3.32 -6.53
C ALA A 39 -29.64 3.67 -7.66
N PHE A 40 -29.34 4.95 -7.83
CA PHE A 40 -28.27 5.39 -8.76
C PHE A 40 -26.90 4.95 -8.22
N VAL A 41 -26.08 4.32 -9.06
CA VAL A 41 -24.70 3.92 -8.72
C VAL A 41 -23.68 4.78 -9.45
N SER A 42 -23.75 4.84 -10.78
CA SER A 42 -22.83 5.63 -11.60
C SER A 42 -23.39 5.85 -13.01
N ALA A 43 -22.83 6.76 -13.79
CA ALA A 43 -23.17 6.90 -15.21
C ALA A 43 -21.99 7.43 -16.04
N ASN A 44 -21.88 6.96 -17.28
CA ASN A 44 -20.96 7.46 -18.32
C ASN A 44 -21.77 8.02 -19.50
N ASP A 45 -21.14 8.52 -20.55
CA ASP A 45 -21.84 9.18 -21.68
C ASP A 45 -22.89 8.34 -22.40
N THR A 46 -22.85 7.01 -22.27
CA THR A 46 -23.72 6.08 -22.99
C THR A 46 -24.67 5.27 -22.10
N SER A 47 -24.31 5.05 -20.83
CA SER A 47 -25.07 4.18 -19.92
C SER A 47 -25.10 4.67 -18.47
N VAL A 48 -26.08 4.17 -17.70
CA VAL A 48 -26.20 4.35 -16.24
C VAL A 48 -26.23 2.99 -15.55
N THR A 49 -25.50 2.86 -14.45
CA THR A 49 -25.54 1.69 -13.57
C THR A 49 -26.50 1.98 -12.42
N LEU A 50 -27.48 1.10 -12.26
CA LEU A 50 -28.49 1.17 -11.21
C LEU A 50 -28.44 -0.08 -10.34
N ARG A 51 -28.59 0.08 -9.03
CA ARG A 51 -28.74 -1.03 -8.09
C ARG A 51 -30.22 -1.27 -7.81
N LEU A 52 -30.73 -2.39 -8.28
CA LEU A 52 -32.11 -2.82 -8.08
C LEU A 52 -32.38 -3.13 -6.60
N GLU A 53 -33.63 -3.15 -6.19
CA GLU A 53 -34.03 -3.46 -4.80
C GLU A 53 -33.58 -4.86 -4.33
N ASN A 54 -33.34 -5.79 -5.26
CA ASN A 54 -32.77 -7.11 -4.97
C ASN A 54 -31.23 -7.10 -4.79
N GLY A 55 -30.60 -5.94 -4.79
CA GLY A 55 -29.15 -5.74 -4.60
C GLY A 55 -28.31 -5.95 -5.86
N LYS A 56 -28.89 -6.42 -6.97
CA LYS A 56 -28.14 -6.58 -8.24
C LYS A 56 -27.95 -5.23 -8.93
N GLU A 57 -26.80 -5.06 -9.57
CA GLU A 57 -26.53 -3.92 -10.43
C GLU A 57 -26.87 -4.23 -11.88
N ALA A 58 -27.53 -3.28 -12.55
CA ALA A 58 -27.91 -3.36 -13.95
C ALA A 58 -27.42 -2.10 -14.67
N SER A 59 -26.75 -2.30 -15.82
CA SER A 59 -26.35 -1.21 -16.71
C SER A 59 -27.44 -1.00 -17.76
N ILE A 60 -27.97 0.22 -17.83
CA ILE A 60 -29.05 0.61 -18.73
C ILE A 60 -28.52 1.69 -19.69
N PRO A 61 -28.67 1.54 -21.01
CA PRO A 61 -28.33 2.60 -21.95
C PRO A 61 -29.14 3.87 -21.66
N LEU A 62 -28.51 5.04 -21.63
CA LEU A 62 -29.21 6.30 -21.36
C LEU A 62 -30.31 6.59 -22.37
N ALA A 63 -30.05 6.21 -23.63
CA ALA A 63 -30.95 6.40 -24.74
C ALA A 63 -32.31 5.71 -24.55
N VAL A 64 -32.41 4.67 -23.70
CA VAL A 64 -33.68 3.97 -23.46
C VAL A 64 -34.48 4.56 -22.29
N LEU A 65 -33.89 5.46 -21.50
CA LEU A 65 -34.57 6.10 -20.37
C LEU A 65 -35.39 7.31 -20.80
N SER A 66 -36.37 7.67 -19.98
CA SER A 66 -37.16 8.88 -20.15
C SER A 66 -36.29 10.13 -20.15
N LYS A 67 -36.75 11.19 -20.81
CA LYS A 67 -36.03 12.48 -20.87
C LYS A 67 -35.80 13.07 -19.46
N ALA A 68 -36.75 12.86 -18.55
CA ALA A 68 -36.63 13.28 -17.15
C ALA A 68 -35.51 12.54 -16.41
N ASP A 69 -35.37 11.23 -16.65
CA ASP A 69 -34.30 10.43 -16.05
C ASP A 69 -32.94 10.71 -16.66
N GLN A 70 -32.87 10.96 -17.97
CA GLN A 70 -31.64 11.42 -18.62
C GLN A 70 -31.16 12.76 -18.04
N LEU A 71 -32.08 13.73 -17.84
CA LEU A 71 -31.78 15.00 -17.19
C LEU A 71 -31.34 14.84 -15.73
N TYR A 72 -32.00 13.96 -14.98
CA TYR A 72 -31.59 13.62 -13.61
C TYR A 72 -30.15 13.08 -13.58
N ILE A 73 -29.81 12.17 -14.49
CA ILE A 73 -28.45 11.61 -14.58
C ILE A 73 -27.42 12.69 -14.94
N GLN A 74 -27.74 13.61 -15.84
CA GLN A 74 -26.88 14.76 -16.14
C GLN A 74 -26.67 15.66 -14.91
N GLN A 75 -27.72 15.88 -14.10
CA GLN A 75 -27.60 16.63 -12.84
C GLN A 75 -26.75 15.89 -11.79
N GLN A 76 -26.81 14.55 -11.75
CA GLN A 76 -25.93 13.76 -10.88
C GLN A 76 -24.47 13.79 -11.35
N ARG A 77 -24.20 13.94 -12.65
CA ARG A 77 -22.83 14.18 -13.19
C ARG A 77 -22.31 15.57 -12.89
N GLY A 78 -23.19 16.56 -12.85
CA GLY A 78 -22.86 17.97 -12.57
C GLY A 78 -22.78 18.31 -11.08
N ARG A 79 -23.20 17.41 -10.18
CA ARG A 79 -22.92 17.54 -8.76
C ARG A 79 -21.47 17.16 -8.50
N PRO A 80 -20.67 18.00 -7.80
CA PRO A 80 -19.43 17.55 -7.22
C PRO A 80 -19.77 16.32 -6.39
N ALA A 81 -19.17 15.18 -6.74
CA ALA A 81 -19.34 13.95 -6.00
C ALA A 81 -19.09 14.25 -4.52
N THR A 82 -19.99 13.79 -3.65
CA THR A 82 -19.62 13.58 -2.25
C THR A 82 -18.29 12.83 -2.26
N PRO A 83 -17.23 13.33 -1.59
CA PRO A 83 -15.91 12.70 -1.67
C PRO A 83 -16.00 11.30 -1.05
N GLY A 84 -16.10 10.28 -1.90
CA GLY A 84 -16.35 8.93 -1.40
C GLY A 84 -16.79 7.94 -2.47
N ALA A 85 -16.21 8.03 -3.67
CA ALA A 85 -16.01 6.93 -4.62
C ALA A 85 -15.58 7.55 -5.96
N SER A 86 -14.28 7.74 -6.16
CA SER A 86 -13.76 7.74 -7.53
C SER A 86 -14.12 6.38 -8.14
N PRO A 87 -14.66 6.30 -9.37
CA PRO A 87 -14.91 5.03 -10.00
C PRO A 87 -13.58 4.29 -10.14
N LEU A 88 -13.47 3.16 -9.44
CA LEU A 88 -12.33 2.27 -9.53
C LEU A 88 -12.14 1.92 -11.00
N ILE A 89 -10.97 2.18 -11.58
CA ILE A 89 -10.58 1.52 -12.83
C ILE A 89 -10.58 0.02 -12.49
N PRO A 90 -11.47 -0.80 -13.06
CA PRO A 90 -11.47 -2.21 -12.77
C PRO A 90 -10.18 -2.78 -13.37
N THR A 91 -9.20 -3.09 -12.52
CA THR A 91 -7.97 -3.75 -12.97
C THR A 91 -8.24 -5.21 -13.37
N GLY A 92 -9.48 -5.70 -13.20
CA GLY A 92 -9.89 -7.08 -13.43
C GLY A 92 -9.28 -8.09 -12.44
N LYS A 93 -8.30 -7.67 -11.63
CA LYS A 93 -7.64 -8.50 -10.62
C LYS A 93 -8.46 -8.52 -9.32
N PRO A 94 -8.67 -9.70 -8.70
CA PRO A 94 -9.22 -9.80 -7.35
C PRO A 94 -8.41 -8.94 -6.37
N LEU A 95 -9.12 -8.30 -5.43
CA LEU A 95 -8.51 -7.52 -4.34
C LEU A 95 -7.96 -8.45 -3.28
N THR A 96 -6.86 -9.14 -3.61
CA THR A 96 -6.23 -10.12 -2.74
C THR A 96 -4.74 -9.86 -2.65
N TRP A 97 -4.18 -10.08 -1.46
CA TRP A 97 -2.75 -10.14 -1.28
C TRP A 97 -2.12 -11.20 -2.19
N PRO A 98 -0.90 -10.96 -2.72
CA PRO A 98 -0.15 -12.00 -3.40
C PRO A 98 0.23 -13.10 -2.39
N GLY A 99 0.18 -14.37 -2.79
CA GLY A 99 0.51 -15.48 -1.89
C GLY A 99 1.99 -15.49 -1.51
N VAL A 100 2.85 -15.74 -2.50
CA VAL A 100 4.31 -15.69 -2.36
C VAL A 100 4.86 -14.91 -3.56
N VAL A 101 5.69 -13.91 -3.28
CA VAL A 101 6.46 -13.19 -4.30
C VAL A 101 7.91 -13.66 -4.18
N SER A 102 8.48 -14.09 -5.30
CA SER A 102 9.86 -14.52 -5.41
C SER A 102 10.45 -14.05 -6.73
N VAL A 103 11.79 -14.01 -6.78
CA VAL A 103 12.56 -13.78 -8.00
C VAL A 103 13.42 -15.02 -8.23
N ASP A 104 13.41 -15.54 -9.46
CA ASP A 104 14.34 -16.61 -9.82
C ASP A 104 15.74 -16.02 -10.01
N SER A 105 16.61 -16.26 -9.03
CA SER A 105 17.99 -15.80 -9.05
C SER A 105 18.75 -16.30 -10.28
N LYS A 106 18.46 -17.52 -10.76
CA LYS A 106 19.17 -18.12 -11.90
C LYS A 106 18.77 -17.49 -13.22
N ALA A 107 17.52 -17.04 -13.33
CA ALA A 107 17.04 -16.29 -14.48
C ALA A 107 17.54 -14.83 -14.51
N LEU A 108 18.08 -14.34 -13.38
CA LEU A 108 18.55 -12.97 -13.29
C LEU A 108 19.88 -12.78 -14.01
N ASN A 109 19.81 -12.08 -15.15
CA ASN A 109 20.96 -11.68 -15.93
C ASN A 109 21.58 -10.40 -15.35
N ILE A 110 22.90 -10.41 -15.18
CA ILE A 110 23.69 -9.25 -14.75
C ILE A 110 24.56 -8.84 -15.92
N VAL A 111 24.31 -7.65 -16.46
CA VAL A 111 25.10 -7.09 -17.56
C VAL A 111 26.03 -6.04 -16.98
N ALA A 112 27.35 -6.21 -17.16
CA ALA A 112 28.31 -5.19 -16.78
C ALA A 112 28.31 -4.06 -17.82
N GLY A 113 28.14 -2.82 -17.35
CA GLY A 113 28.28 -1.60 -18.13
C GLY A 113 29.71 -1.04 -18.05
N LYS A 114 29.85 0.29 -18.01
CA LYS A 114 31.15 0.96 -17.86
C LYS A 114 31.90 0.46 -16.60
N GLN A 115 33.16 0.06 -16.76
CA GLN A 115 34.06 -0.31 -15.67
C GLN A 115 35.26 0.64 -15.68
N ASP A 116 35.27 1.62 -14.77
CA ASP A 116 36.25 2.71 -14.74
C ASP A 116 36.90 2.78 -13.35
N PRO A 117 38.01 2.04 -13.14
CA PRO A 117 38.71 2.04 -11.86
C PRO A 117 39.27 3.40 -11.46
N ALA A 118 39.66 4.24 -12.43
CA ALA A 118 40.21 5.56 -12.16
C ALA A 118 39.15 6.51 -11.62
N ALA A 119 37.94 6.46 -12.19
CA ALA A 119 36.80 7.24 -11.71
C ALA A 119 36.04 6.58 -10.54
N ARG A 120 36.44 5.37 -10.11
CA ARG A 120 35.71 4.55 -9.13
C ARG A 120 34.23 4.41 -9.51
N GLN A 121 33.98 4.08 -10.77
CA GLN A 121 32.65 3.95 -11.35
C GLN A 121 32.50 2.59 -12.03
N PHE A 122 31.68 1.72 -11.47
CA PHE A 122 31.41 0.38 -11.99
C PHE A 122 29.91 0.20 -12.17
N GLU A 123 29.46 0.04 -13.42
CA GLU A 123 28.05 -0.01 -13.77
C GLU A 123 27.57 -1.44 -13.99
N TYR A 124 26.34 -1.72 -13.58
CA TYR A 124 25.68 -2.99 -13.77
C TYR A 124 24.20 -2.78 -14.09
N GLU A 125 23.63 -3.67 -14.90
CA GLU A 125 22.20 -3.71 -15.16
C GLU A 125 21.63 -5.05 -14.71
N SER A 126 20.42 -5.01 -14.16
CA SER A 126 19.60 -6.18 -13.87
C SER A 126 18.15 -5.80 -14.08
N GLY A 127 17.47 -6.46 -15.02
CA GLY A 127 16.05 -6.24 -15.33
C GLY A 127 15.62 -4.77 -15.32
N SER A 128 14.93 -4.38 -14.25
CA SER A 128 14.31 -3.07 -14.04
C SER A 128 15.26 -2.01 -13.47
N PHE A 129 16.46 -2.40 -13.07
CA PHE A 129 17.41 -1.58 -12.31
C PHE A 129 18.76 -1.42 -13.03
N GLU A 130 19.37 -0.26 -12.78
CA GLU A 130 20.78 0.01 -13.09
C GLU A 130 21.50 0.42 -11.81
N PHE A 131 22.70 -0.11 -11.62
CA PHE A 131 23.52 0.02 -10.43
C PHE A 131 24.82 0.72 -10.79
N THR A 132 25.25 1.67 -9.95
CA THR A 132 26.58 2.26 -10.00
C THR A 132 27.28 2.02 -8.67
N ALA A 133 28.39 1.29 -8.68
CA ALA A 133 29.18 0.98 -7.50
C ALA A 133 30.54 1.70 -7.53
N ASN A 134 31.10 1.97 -6.35
CA ASN A 134 32.44 2.58 -6.22
C ASN A 134 33.61 1.59 -6.16
N ALA A 135 33.31 0.29 -6.17
CA ALA A 135 34.29 -0.78 -6.27
C ALA A 135 33.74 -1.90 -7.18
N PRO A 136 34.61 -2.68 -7.85
CA PRO A 136 34.16 -3.73 -8.75
C PRO A 136 33.52 -4.87 -7.97
N LEU A 137 32.30 -5.24 -8.37
CA LEU A 137 31.55 -6.37 -7.87
C LEU A 137 31.52 -7.47 -8.93
N SER A 138 31.69 -8.72 -8.50
CA SER A 138 31.56 -9.86 -9.42
C SER A 138 30.09 -10.03 -9.85
N ALA A 139 29.85 -10.65 -11.00
CA ALA A 139 28.48 -10.94 -11.47
C ALA A 139 27.67 -11.77 -10.46
N SER A 140 28.31 -12.66 -9.69
CA SER A 140 27.64 -13.42 -8.62
C SER A 140 27.21 -12.51 -7.48
N VAL A 141 28.10 -11.62 -7.02
CA VAL A 141 27.78 -10.67 -5.95
C VAL A 141 26.68 -9.71 -6.40
N MET A 142 26.75 -9.18 -7.62
CA MET A 142 25.69 -8.31 -8.11
C MET A 142 24.35 -9.02 -8.30
N ARG A 143 24.34 -10.31 -8.65
CA ARG A 143 23.09 -11.06 -8.71
C ARG A 143 22.41 -11.13 -7.34
N ASP A 144 23.16 -11.45 -6.31
CA ASP A 144 22.66 -11.54 -4.93
C ASP A 144 22.23 -10.17 -4.39
N VAL A 145 22.90 -9.08 -4.79
CA VAL A 145 22.46 -7.71 -4.50
C VAL A 145 21.14 -7.41 -5.23
N ALA A 146 21.08 -7.64 -6.55
CA ALA A 146 19.97 -7.23 -7.40
C ALA A 146 18.65 -7.95 -7.10
N ILE A 147 18.70 -9.18 -6.59
CA ILE A 147 17.50 -9.96 -6.22
C ILE A 147 16.56 -9.19 -5.29
N ASP A 148 17.09 -8.53 -4.27
CA ASP A 148 16.27 -7.81 -3.28
C ASP A 148 15.58 -6.59 -3.91
N PHE A 149 16.20 -5.96 -4.92
CA PHE A 149 15.60 -4.85 -5.68
C PHE A 149 14.52 -5.34 -6.64
N GLU A 150 14.81 -6.40 -7.40
CA GLU A 150 13.84 -7.00 -8.33
C GLU A 150 12.64 -7.62 -7.61
N LEU A 151 12.83 -8.08 -6.37
CA LEU A 151 11.73 -8.56 -5.52
C LEU A 151 10.73 -7.44 -5.23
N GLY A 152 11.20 -6.21 -5.02
CA GLY A 152 10.34 -5.03 -4.89
C GLY A 152 9.51 -4.76 -6.16
N GLN A 153 10.13 -4.86 -7.35
CA GLN A 153 9.39 -4.71 -8.61
C GLN A 153 8.37 -5.84 -8.81
N ALA A 154 8.76 -7.07 -8.53
CA ALA A 154 7.89 -8.24 -8.60
C ALA A 154 6.68 -8.10 -7.67
N LEU A 155 6.86 -7.53 -6.48
CA LEU A 155 5.76 -7.22 -5.56
C LEU A 155 4.75 -6.26 -6.22
N PHE A 156 5.19 -5.11 -6.74
CA PHE A 156 4.28 -4.14 -7.37
C PHE A 156 3.52 -4.72 -8.57
N ASN A 157 4.14 -5.61 -9.35
CA ASN A 157 3.49 -6.29 -10.47
C ASN A 157 2.35 -7.23 -10.02
N GLN A 158 2.44 -7.77 -8.80
CA GLN A 158 1.45 -8.69 -8.24
C GLN A 158 0.40 -8.01 -7.37
N LEU A 159 0.69 -6.83 -6.80
CA LEU A 159 -0.29 -6.08 -6.01
C LEU A 159 -1.51 -5.67 -6.84
N PRO A 160 -2.73 -5.71 -6.28
CA PRO A 160 -3.96 -5.41 -7.01
C PRO A 160 -4.21 -3.91 -7.19
N TRP A 161 -3.21 -3.05 -6.93
CA TRP A 161 -3.40 -1.60 -6.83
C TRP A 161 -3.46 -0.89 -8.19
N GLY A 162 -3.03 -1.56 -9.27
CA GLY A 162 -2.93 -0.95 -10.60
C GLY A 162 -1.81 0.09 -10.73
N TRP A 163 -0.98 0.24 -9.69
CA TRP A 163 0.21 1.09 -9.75
C TRP A 163 1.24 0.52 -10.71
N GLN A 164 1.81 1.39 -11.54
CA GLN A 164 2.88 1.05 -12.47
C GLN A 164 4.11 1.87 -12.08
N PRO A 165 5.07 1.27 -11.32
CA PRO A 165 6.34 1.91 -11.04
C PRO A 165 6.99 2.36 -12.35
N LYS A 166 7.52 3.59 -12.36
CA LYS A 166 8.24 4.15 -13.50
C LYS A 166 9.45 4.95 -13.02
N PRO A 167 10.64 4.76 -13.58
CA PRO A 167 11.79 5.60 -13.29
C PRO A 167 11.51 7.06 -13.64
N LYS A 168 12.01 8.01 -12.83
CA LYS A 168 11.92 9.44 -13.15
C LYS A 168 12.75 9.84 -14.36
N LYS A 169 13.86 9.15 -14.59
CA LYS A 169 14.81 9.37 -15.69
C LYS A 169 15.23 8.02 -16.25
N GLY A 170 15.49 7.98 -17.55
CA GLY A 170 15.94 6.77 -18.25
C GLY A 170 14.86 5.69 -18.31
N THR A 171 15.31 4.46 -18.55
CA THR A 171 14.45 3.27 -18.70
C THR A 171 14.51 2.35 -17.48
N ARG A 172 15.45 2.57 -16.55
CA ARG A 172 15.68 1.74 -15.35
C ARG A 172 15.76 2.57 -14.07
N PHE A 173 15.43 1.93 -12.95
CA PHE A 173 15.56 2.50 -11.63
C PHE A 173 17.03 2.54 -11.19
N ARG A 174 17.48 3.71 -10.74
CA ARG A 174 18.88 3.94 -10.39
C ARG A 174 19.19 3.65 -8.94
N VAL A 175 20.27 2.90 -8.73
CA VAL A 175 20.79 2.51 -7.42
C VAL A 175 22.29 2.83 -7.36
N PHE A 176 22.70 3.56 -6.33
CA PHE A 176 24.13 3.79 -6.04
C PHE A 176 24.59 2.94 -4.86
N ILE A 177 25.70 2.22 -5.03
CA ILE A 177 26.28 1.35 -4.02
C ILE A 177 27.65 1.91 -3.61
N THR A 178 27.74 2.48 -2.42
CA THR A 178 28.89 3.32 -2.04
C THR A 178 29.87 2.60 -1.12
N GLU A 179 31.18 2.75 -1.36
CA GLU A 179 32.24 2.09 -0.57
C GLU A 179 32.62 2.92 0.67
N THR A 180 32.92 4.21 0.50
CA THR A 180 33.43 5.07 1.59
C THR A 180 32.40 6.09 2.09
N PRO A 181 32.63 6.73 3.27
CA PRO A 181 31.80 7.86 3.71
C PRO A 181 31.74 9.02 2.71
N GLU A 182 32.83 9.28 1.99
CA GLU A 182 32.92 10.33 0.97
C GLU A 182 32.08 9.97 -0.25
N ASP A 183 32.16 8.73 -0.72
CA ASP A 183 31.30 8.22 -1.80
C ASP A 183 29.81 8.35 -1.42
N PHE A 184 29.48 7.98 -0.18
CA PHE A 184 28.12 8.08 0.35
C PHE A 184 27.63 9.53 0.46
N ALA A 185 28.49 10.45 0.90
CA ALA A 185 28.18 11.87 0.94
C ALA A 185 27.98 12.45 -0.47
N ALA A 186 28.77 12.01 -1.46
CA ALA A 186 28.71 12.48 -2.83
C ALA A 186 27.35 12.21 -3.51
N VAL A 187 26.68 11.11 -3.16
CA VAL A 187 25.32 10.79 -3.65
C VAL A 187 24.20 11.38 -2.78
N GLY A 188 24.56 12.17 -1.76
CA GLY A 188 23.63 12.91 -0.90
C GLY A 188 23.28 12.22 0.42
N GLY A 189 24.09 11.27 0.86
CA GLY A 189 23.97 10.58 2.14
C GLY A 189 24.47 11.40 3.32
N GLN A 190 23.93 11.09 4.51
CA GLN A 190 24.28 11.77 5.76
C GLN A 190 25.08 10.85 6.69
N PRO A 191 26.05 11.34 7.48
CA PRO A 191 26.99 10.51 8.25
C PRO A 191 26.34 9.39 9.10
N ARG A 192 25.19 9.66 9.72
CA ARG A 192 24.47 8.72 10.60
C ARG A 192 23.54 7.75 9.87
N THR A 193 23.36 7.90 8.57
CA THR A 193 22.50 7.04 7.75
C THR A 193 23.32 5.96 7.05
N ILE A 194 22.67 4.86 6.69
CA ILE A 194 23.29 3.74 5.96
C ILE A 194 22.81 3.63 4.51
N GLY A 195 21.72 4.31 4.19
CA GLY A 195 21.13 4.42 2.87
C GLY A 195 20.17 5.60 2.82
N GLY A 196 19.63 5.88 1.64
CA GLY A 196 18.72 6.97 1.42
C GLY A 196 18.08 6.95 0.04
N SER A 197 17.17 7.90 -0.17
CA SER A 197 16.43 8.04 -1.41
C SER A 197 16.37 9.50 -1.83
N LYS A 198 16.46 9.74 -3.12
CA LYS A 198 16.05 10.98 -3.81
C LYS A 198 14.84 10.66 -4.69
N ASP A 199 14.29 11.68 -5.35
CA ASP A 199 13.12 11.49 -6.22
C ASP A 199 13.40 10.52 -7.39
N ASP A 200 14.65 10.45 -7.85
CA ASP A 200 15.03 9.76 -9.08
C ASP A 200 16.07 8.64 -8.91
N TYR A 201 16.51 8.36 -7.68
CA TYR A 201 17.42 7.24 -7.35
C TYR A 201 17.42 6.92 -5.85
N ILE A 202 17.92 5.73 -5.50
CA ILE A 202 18.29 5.37 -4.13
C ILE A 202 19.78 5.08 -4.03
N PHE A 203 20.30 5.10 -2.80
CA PHE A 203 21.70 4.85 -2.55
C PHE A 203 21.89 4.16 -1.21
N GLU A 204 22.88 3.28 -1.14
CA GLU A 204 23.14 2.47 0.06
C GLU A 204 24.62 2.13 0.18
N LYS A 205 25.12 2.04 1.42
CA LYS A 205 26.50 1.63 1.70
C LYS A 205 26.67 0.15 1.39
N MET A 206 27.82 -0.24 0.82
CA MET A 206 28.19 -1.64 0.63
C MET A 206 28.06 -2.45 1.93
N SER A 207 28.49 -1.88 3.05
CA SER A 207 28.40 -2.54 4.36
C SER A 207 26.95 -2.75 4.84
N ALA A 208 26.01 -1.89 4.46
CA ALA A 208 24.60 -2.04 4.80
C ALA A 208 23.95 -3.20 4.03
N LEU A 209 24.39 -3.43 2.79
CA LEU A 209 24.05 -4.61 2.00
C LEU A 209 24.69 -5.91 2.52
N GLY A 210 25.52 -5.83 3.57
CA GLY A 210 26.31 -6.95 4.08
C GLY A 210 27.53 -7.28 3.21
N LEU A 211 27.96 -6.37 2.33
CA LEU A 211 29.18 -6.57 1.53
C LEU A 211 30.41 -6.18 2.35
N GLN A 212 31.39 -7.09 2.38
CA GLN A 212 32.68 -6.86 3.01
C GLN A 212 33.83 -7.13 2.03
N LYS A 213 34.94 -6.43 2.25
CA LYS A 213 36.14 -6.57 1.44
C LYS A 213 36.93 -7.80 1.90
N VAL A 214 37.17 -8.74 0.99
CA VAL A 214 37.97 -9.94 1.17
C VAL A 214 39.15 -9.87 0.21
N GLY A 215 40.31 -9.43 0.71
CA GLY A 215 41.45 -9.07 -0.12
C GLY A 215 41.12 -7.90 -1.04
N GLN A 216 41.15 -8.13 -2.36
CA GLN A 216 40.83 -7.12 -3.38
C GLN A 216 39.40 -7.23 -3.94
N ARG A 217 38.57 -8.14 -3.40
CA ARG A 217 37.21 -8.40 -3.89
C ARG A 217 36.19 -8.17 -2.80
N TYR A 218 34.93 -8.05 -3.18
CA TYR A 218 33.81 -8.04 -2.25
C TYR A 218 33.12 -9.40 -2.19
N ALA A 219 32.64 -9.75 -1.00
CA ALA A 219 31.80 -10.92 -0.76
C ALA A 219 30.76 -10.57 0.32
N PHE A 220 29.68 -11.36 0.40
CA PHE A 220 28.69 -11.20 1.46
C PHE A 220 29.23 -11.70 2.80
N ASP A 221 29.01 -10.89 3.83
CA ASP A 221 28.93 -11.34 5.21
C ASP A 221 27.47 -11.55 5.60
N TYR A 222 27.03 -12.81 5.59
CA TYR A 222 25.68 -13.17 5.99
C TYR A 222 25.37 -12.92 7.47
N LYS A 223 26.38 -12.65 8.31
CA LYS A 223 26.17 -12.23 9.71
C LYS A 223 25.84 -10.75 9.82
N ILE A 224 26.24 -9.94 8.83
CA ILE A 224 26.01 -8.49 8.79
C ILE A 224 24.78 -8.18 7.93
N LYS A 225 24.53 -8.95 6.87
CA LYS A 225 23.36 -8.77 6.00
C LYS A 225 22.09 -8.84 6.84
N LYS A 226 21.35 -7.74 6.88
CA LYS A 226 20.02 -7.69 7.49
C LYS A 226 18.98 -7.99 6.43
N GLU A 227 18.25 -9.07 6.65
CA GLU A 227 17.15 -9.49 5.79
C GLU A 227 16.11 -8.38 5.64
N GLY A 228 15.68 -8.13 4.40
CA GLY A 228 14.62 -7.17 4.07
C GLY A 228 15.03 -5.69 4.07
N ASP A 229 16.21 -5.31 4.59
CA ASP A 229 16.58 -3.89 4.78
C ASP A 229 16.52 -3.06 3.49
N VAL A 230 16.96 -3.64 2.37
CA VAL A 230 16.93 -3.01 1.04
C VAL A 230 15.50 -2.77 0.54
N LEU A 231 14.55 -3.63 0.92
CA LEU A 231 13.18 -3.55 0.41
C LEU A 231 12.49 -2.24 0.80
N GLY A 232 12.85 -1.65 1.94
CA GLY A 232 12.28 -0.36 2.33
C GLY A 232 12.66 0.77 1.38
N LEU A 233 13.96 0.87 1.04
CA LEU A 233 14.46 1.85 0.07
C LEU A 233 13.93 1.57 -1.34
N THR A 234 13.90 0.31 -1.75
CA THR A 234 13.33 -0.11 -3.03
C THR A 234 11.85 0.25 -3.13
N TYR A 235 11.06 0.01 -2.08
CA TYR A 235 9.66 0.44 -2.04
C TYR A 235 9.51 1.94 -2.21
N ARG A 236 10.31 2.75 -1.51
CA ARG A 236 10.25 4.22 -1.65
C ARG A 236 10.51 4.68 -3.09
N LEU A 237 11.47 4.03 -3.77
CA LEU A 237 11.80 4.32 -5.17
C LEU A 237 10.66 3.94 -6.12
N LEU A 238 10.12 2.73 -5.97
CA LEU A 238 9.08 2.18 -6.85
C LEU A 238 7.71 2.81 -6.61
N ALA A 239 7.40 3.16 -5.36
CA ALA A 239 6.21 3.92 -5.01
C ALA A 239 6.26 5.31 -5.66
N GLY A 240 7.40 6.01 -5.62
CA GLY A 240 7.58 7.27 -6.36
C GLY A 240 6.42 8.26 -6.14
N ASP A 241 5.75 8.65 -7.22
CA ASP A 241 4.61 9.61 -7.17
C ASP A 241 3.40 9.10 -6.39
N LEU A 242 3.23 7.78 -6.23
CA LEU A 242 2.19 7.20 -5.37
C LEU A 242 2.21 7.80 -3.97
N ARG A 243 3.43 8.08 -3.46
CA ARG A 243 3.65 8.62 -2.12
C ARG A 243 2.99 9.99 -1.95
N GLN A 244 2.86 10.80 -3.00
CA GLN A 244 2.24 12.12 -2.87
C GLN A 244 0.77 12.04 -2.41
N TYR A 245 0.11 10.90 -2.64
CA TYR A 245 -1.29 10.64 -2.34
C TYR A 245 -1.49 9.71 -1.13
N THR A 246 -0.41 9.36 -0.41
CA THR A 246 -0.49 8.61 0.84
C THR A 246 -0.24 9.49 2.06
N LEU A 247 -0.83 9.09 3.20
CA LEU A 247 -0.43 9.58 4.51
C LEU A 247 0.75 8.78 5.08
N PRO A 248 1.56 9.36 5.99
CA PRO A 248 2.76 8.72 6.56
C PRO A 248 2.53 7.31 7.08
N TRP A 249 1.42 7.08 7.80
CA TRP A 249 1.11 5.75 8.35
C TRP A 249 1.03 4.66 7.29
N SER A 250 0.44 4.97 6.14
CA SER A 250 0.22 3.98 5.07
C SER A 250 1.52 3.71 4.32
N GLU A 251 2.29 4.74 4.02
CA GLU A 251 3.59 4.58 3.35
C GLU A 251 4.60 3.85 4.24
N LEU A 252 4.91 4.43 5.40
CA LEU A 252 5.93 3.88 6.30
C LEU A 252 5.48 2.54 6.88
N GLY A 253 4.19 2.38 7.14
CA GLY A 253 3.63 1.14 7.63
C GLY A 253 3.73 0.00 6.62
N PHE A 254 3.50 0.28 5.34
CA PHE A 254 3.67 -0.74 4.31
C PHE A 254 5.14 -1.08 4.08
N GLU A 255 6.03 -0.08 4.16
CA GLU A 255 7.47 -0.28 4.15
C GLU A 255 7.92 -1.23 5.28
N GLU A 256 7.48 -0.98 6.52
CA GLU A 256 7.81 -1.84 7.67
C GLU A 256 7.18 -3.23 7.54
N LEU A 257 5.95 -3.32 7.01
CA LEU A 257 5.30 -4.61 6.77
C LEU A 257 6.16 -5.46 5.83
N ILE A 258 6.58 -4.93 4.68
CA ILE A 258 7.34 -5.72 3.72
C ILE A 258 8.74 -6.04 4.23
N ARG A 259 9.37 -5.13 4.97
CA ARG A 259 10.74 -5.28 5.46
C ARG A 259 10.86 -6.28 6.60
N HIS A 260 9.91 -6.25 7.54
CA HIS A 260 10.08 -6.91 8.84
C HIS A 260 9.05 -8.01 9.13
N VAL A 261 7.96 -8.06 8.37
CA VAL A 261 6.86 -9.00 8.61
C VAL A 261 6.57 -9.90 7.41
N ALA A 262 6.64 -9.40 6.18
CA ALA A 262 6.37 -10.21 5.00
C ALA A 262 7.62 -10.88 4.44
N TYR A 263 8.80 -10.24 4.55
CA TYR A 263 10.04 -10.77 4.00
C TYR A 263 10.63 -11.89 4.86
N HIS A 264 10.78 -13.06 4.26
CA HIS A 264 11.41 -14.23 4.88
C HIS A 264 12.15 -15.06 3.84
N SER A 265 13.44 -15.32 4.11
CA SER A 265 14.25 -16.27 3.33
C SER A 265 14.26 -15.95 1.82
N GLY A 266 14.44 -14.69 1.45
CA GLY A 266 14.51 -14.24 0.05
C GLY A 266 13.16 -14.14 -0.67
N THR A 267 12.04 -14.24 0.05
CA THR A 267 10.68 -14.16 -0.51
C THR A 267 9.80 -13.23 0.30
N LEU A 268 8.80 -12.62 -0.33
CA LEU A 268 7.71 -11.95 0.39
C LEU A 268 6.51 -12.89 0.48
N ARG A 269 5.95 -13.01 1.67
CA ARG A 269 4.77 -13.85 1.95
C ARG A 269 3.75 -13.01 2.67
N PHE A 270 2.48 -13.09 2.27
CA PHE A 270 1.39 -12.34 2.90
C PHE A 270 0.39 -13.26 3.61
N ASN A 271 0.85 -14.46 3.98
CA ASN A 271 0.13 -15.42 4.80
C ASN A 271 0.94 -15.77 6.05
N GLY A 272 0.26 -16.18 7.12
CA GLY A 272 0.93 -16.61 8.34
C GLY A 272 1.83 -15.54 8.99
N LEU A 273 1.46 -14.26 8.87
CA LEU A 273 2.29 -13.14 9.31
C LEU A 273 2.33 -12.92 10.83
N GLU A 274 1.38 -13.49 11.55
CA GLU A 274 1.16 -13.23 12.98
C GLU A 274 2.41 -13.46 13.86
N PRO A 275 3.19 -14.55 13.73
CA PRO A 275 4.39 -14.74 14.56
C PRO A 275 5.45 -13.67 14.32
N PHE A 276 5.60 -13.21 13.08
CA PHE A 276 6.59 -12.20 12.70
C PHE A 276 6.17 -10.81 13.21
N LEU A 277 4.87 -10.49 13.14
CA LEU A 277 4.34 -9.29 13.77
C LEU A 277 4.60 -9.30 15.28
N LYS A 278 4.33 -10.42 15.98
CA LYS A 278 4.60 -10.55 17.42
C LYS A 278 6.07 -10.32 17.73
N GLY A 279 6.97 -10.90 16.93
CA GLY A 279 8.41 -10.66 17.05
C GLY A 279 8.78 -9.17 16.92
N GLN A 280 8.15 -8.45 15.99
CA GLN A 280 8.36 -7.00 15.86
C GLN A 280 7.84 -6.23 17.08
N ILE A 281 6.66 -6.58 17.61
CA ILE A 281 6.12 -5.95 18.82
C ILE A 281 7.06 -6.16 20.01
N GLU A 282 7.59 -7.38 20.19
CA GLU A 282 8.58 -7.67 21.24
C GLU A 282 9.89 -6.91 21.04
N ALA A 283 10.37 -6.76 19.80
CA ALA A 283 11.56 -5.99 19.50
C ALA A 283 11.38 -4.50 19.82
N ARG A 284 10.20 -3.92 19.50
CA ARG A 284 9.87 -2.52 19.79
C ARG A 284 9.65 -2.28 21.28
N ALA A 285 9.05 -3.22 22.00
CA ALA A 285 8.91 -3.15 23.45
C ALA A 285 10.27 -3.06 24.17
N ARG A 286 11.31 -3.74 23.66
CA ARG A 286 12.70 -3.60 24.17
C ARG A 286 13.32 -2.23 23.91
N GLN A 287 12.75 -1.47 22.97
CA GLN A 287 13.12 -0.07 22.69
C GLN A 287 12.18 0.91 23.40
N GLU A 288 11.42 0.44 24.40
CA GLU A 288 10.43 1.20 25.16
C GLU A 288 9.27 1.77 24.34
N VAL A 289 9.11 1.33 23.09
CA VAL A 289 7.99 1.69 22.22
C VAL A 289 6.87 0.66 22.38
N LYS A 290 5.73 1.10 22.94
CA LYS A 290 4.56 0.24 23.18
C LYS A 290 3.42 0.59 22.21
N PRO A 291 2.60 -0.38 21.80
CA PRO A 291 1.44 -0.12 20.96
C PRO A 291 0.35 0.61 21.76
N GLU A 292 -0.06 1.80 21.32
CA GLU A 292 -1.05 2.63 21.99
C GLU A 292 -2.16 3.05 21.00
N VAL A 293 -3.42 2.71 21.29
CA VAL A 293 -4.51 2.92 20.32
C VAL A 293 -4.75 4.39 20.03
N LYS A 294 -4.65 5.26 21.04
CA LYS A 294 -4.81 6.71 20.86
C LYS A 294 -3.79 7.27 19.88
N ARG A 295 -2.53 6.83 19.98
CA ARG A 295 -1.46 7.25 19.07
C ARG A 295 -1.70 6.70 17.65
N LEU A 296 -2.16 5.46 17.50
CA LEU A 296 -2.57 4.89 16.21
C LEU A 296 -3.67 5.74 15.54
N LEU A 297 -4.72 6.09 16.28
CA LEU A 297 -5.85 6.87 15.73
C LEU A 297 -5.46 8.30 15.35
N ALA A 298 -4.57 8.93 16.13
CA ALA A 298 -4.00 10.22 15.78
C ALA A 298 -3.15 10.13 14.51
N TYR A 299 -2.32 9.09 14.41
CA TYR A 299 -1.40 8.88 13.29
C TYR A 299 -2.13 8.54 11.98
N LEU A 300 -3.26 7.83 12.05
CA LEU A 300 -4.13 7.50 10.92
C LEU A 300 -4.52 8.72 10.07
N ARG A 301 -4.57 9.92 10.67
CA ARG A 301 -4.97 11.18 10.02
C ARG A 301 -3.85 12.22 9.96
N MET A 302 -2.64 11.87 10.39
CA MET A 302 -1.53 12.81 10.43
C MET A 302 -1.09 13.19 9.01
N PRO A 303 -1.07 14.48 8.63
CA PRO A 303 -0.50 14.89 7.34
C PRO A 303 1.03 14.80 7.37
N ARG A 304 1.66 14.68 6.20
CA ARG A 304 3.13 14.63 6.05
C ARG A 304 3.89 15.79 6.70
N THR A 305 3.27 16.96 6.83
CA THR A 305 3.88 18.10 7.53
C THR A 305 4.09 17.82 9.02
N GLY A 306 3.24 16.99 9.63
CA GLY A 306 3.35 16.57 11.03
C GLY A 306 4.37 15.45 11.26
N GLU A 307 4.80 14.75 10.21
CA GLU A 307 5.78 13.67 10.28
C GLU A 307 7.23 14.18 10.50
N ARG A 308 7.53 15.40 10.05
CA ARG A 308 8.88 15.95 10.05
C ARG A 308 9.38 16.17 11.47
N THR A 309 10.19 15.24 11.96
CA THR A 309 10.80 15.29 13.28
C THR A 309 12.27 14.87 13.23
N ASN A 310 13.09 15.51 14.07
CA ASN A 310 14.44 15.04 14.37
C ASN A 310 14.46 14.18 15.65
N ASP A 311 13.30 13.96 16.27
CA ASP A 311 13.14 13.08 17.43
C ASP A 311 13.14 11.62 16.98
N GLU A 312 14.21 10.90 17.32
CA GLU A 312 14.37 9.50 16.95
C GLU A 312 13.34 8.58 17.61
N THR A 313 12.82 8.93 18.78
CA THR A 313 11.78 8.15 19.46
C THR A 313 10.47 8.30 18.71
N LEU A 314 10.06 9.53 18.41
CA LEU A 314 8.83 9.77 17.63
C LEU A 314 8.90 9.12 16.24
N LEU A 315 10.07 9.14 15.61
CA LEU A 315 10.28 8.45 14.34
C LEU A 315 10.08 6.93 14.49
N ARG A 316 10.64 6.30 15.53
CA ARG A 316 10.41 4.87 15.82
C ARG A 316 8.94 4.55 16.06
N GLU A 317 8.23 5.41 16.78
CA GLU A 317 6.79 5.29 17.00
C GLU A 317 6.02 5.36 15.68
N HIS A 318 6.30 6.32 14.80
CA HIS A 318 5.65 6.45 13.49
C HIS A 318 5.81 5.20 12.61
N TYR A 319 7.01 4.62 12.54
CA TYR A 319 7.22 3.36 11.80
C TYR A 319 6.40 2.22 12.40
N PHE A 320 6.46 2.06 13.72
CA PHE A 320 5.76 0.97 14.40
C PHE A 320 4.23 1.10 14.34
N ASP A 321 3.72 2.30 14.56
CA ASP A 321 2.29 2.59 14.50
C ASP A 321 1.75 2.43 13.08
N GLY A 322 2.53 2.85 12.08
CA GLY A 322 2.21 2.60 10.68
C GLY A 322 2.10 1.10 10.39
N LEU A 323 3.07 0.31 10.86
CA LEU A 323 3.06 -1.15 10.70
C LEU A 323 1.77 -1.75 11.30
N LEU A 324 1.39 -1.33 12.50
CA LEU A 324 0.17 -1.81 13.14
C LEU A 324 -1.08 -1.41 12.34
N LEU A 325 -1.22 -0.15 11.94
CA LEU A 325 -2.37 0.27 11.13
C LEU A 325 -2.48 -0.50 9.80
N VAL A 326 -1.37 -0.65 9.08
CA VAL A 326 -1.35 -1.44 7.83
C VAL A 326 -1.69 -2.90 8.10
N TYR A 327 -1.19 -3.50 9.18
CA TYR A 327 -1.53 -4.87 9.54
C TYR A 327 -3.02 -5.03 9.88
N PHE A 328 -3.57 -4.10 10.68
CA PHE A 328 -4.98 -4.09 11.02
C PHE A 328 -5.86 -4.04 9.77
N PHE A 329 -5.69 -3.02 8.93
CA PHE A 329 -6.50 -2.87 7.73
C PHE A 329 -6.23 -3.96 6.68
N GLY A 330 -5.03 -4.54 6.67
CA GLY A 330 -4.62 -5.56 5.71
C GLY A 330 -5.06 -6.97 6.06
N PHE A 331 -5.19 -7.31 7.35
CA PHE A 331 -5.33 -8.71 7.78
C PHE A 331 -6.39 -8.94 8.87
N LEU A 332 -6.82 -7.90 9.58
CA LEU A 332 -7.75 -8.03 10.71
C LEU A 332 -9.11 -7.37 10.46
N ASP A 333 -9.11 -6.29 9.69
CA ASP A 333 -10.29 -5.50 9.39
C ASP A 333 -11.27 -6.25 8.48
N GLY A 334 -12.57 -6.07 8.73
CA GLY A 334 -13.64 -6.63 7.90
C GLY A 334 -13.53 -8.14 7.68
N ASP A 335 -13.34 -8.53 6.42
CA ASP A 335 -13.22 -9.91 5.95
C ASP A 335 -11.85 -10.55 6.21
N GLY A 336 -10.90 -9.80 6.79
CA GLY A 336 -9.53 -10.25 7.06
C GLY A 336 -8.68 -10.41 5.80
N LYS A 337 -9.17 -9.97 4.63
CA LYS A 337 -8.47 -10.09 3.34
C LYS A 337 -7.82 -8.79 2.87
N GLY A 338 -7.99 -7.71 3.62
CA GLY A 338 -7.45 -6.41 3.28
C GLY A 338 -8.25 -5.69 2.19
N THR A 339 -9.49 -6.10 1.93
CA THR A 339 -10.32 -5.57 0.83
C THR A 339 -10.38 -4.05 0.82
N ARG A 340 -10.63 -3.41 1.96
CA ARG A 340 -10.65 -1.94 2.08
C ARG A 340 -9.28 -1.29 1.91
N LEU A 341 -8.22 -1.93 2.43
CA LEU A 341 -6.85 -1.42 2.26
C LEU A 341 -6.42 -1.47 0.78
N HIS A 342 -6.78 -2.53 0.06
CA HIS A 342 -6.55 -2.62 -1.37
C HIS A 342 -7.33 -1.59 -2.16
N GLN A 343 -8.60 -1.34 -1.82
CA GLN A 343 -9.39 -0.26 -2.42
C GLN A 343 -8.77 1.11 -2.16
N TYR A 344 -8.29 1.36 -0.94
CA TYR A 344 -7.56 2.58 -0.60
C TYR A 344 -6.34 2.75 -1.52
N TYR A 345 -5.45 1.75 -1.62
CA TYR A 345 -4.27 1.85 -2.49
C TYR A 345 -4.60 1.92 -3.98
N GLN A 346 -5.69 1.31 -4.44
CA GLN A 346 -6.17 1.49 -5.81
C GLN A 346 -6.56 2.93 -6.10
N GLN A 347 -7.27 3.57 -5.17
CA GLN A 347 -7.65 4.98 -5.33
C GLN A 347 -6.43 5.90 -5.26
N VAL A 348 -5.50 5.65 -4.33
CA VAL A 348 -4.20 6.35 -4.29
C VAL A 348 -3.47 6.22 -5.62
N ALA A 349 -3.39 5.00 -6.18
CA ALA A 349 -2.74 4.75 -7.47
C ALA A 349 -3.44 5.47 -8.63
N GLN A 350 -4.77 5.49 -8.65
CA GLN A 350 -5.55 6.20 -9.66
C GLN A 350 -5.29 7.71 -9.62
N GLU A 351 -5.28 8.32 -8.43
CA GLU A 351 -4.97 9.75 -8.28
C GLU A 351 -3.54 10.06 -8.74
N ALA A 352 -2.58 9.22 -8.35
CA ALA A 352 -1.19 9.39 -8.73
C ALA A 352 -0.95 9.20 -10.25
N LEU A 353 -1.65 8.25 -10.88
CA LEU A 353 -1.59 8.06 -12.33
C LEU A 353 -2.26 9.22 -13.08
N ALA A 354 -3.44 9.67 -12.65
CA ALA A 354 -4.10 10.83 -13.24
C ALA A 354 -3.23 12.10 -13.14
N ALA A 355 -2.52 12.28 -12.03
CA ALA A 355 -1.60 13.40 -11.85
C ALA A 355 -0.34 13.32 -12.75
N ARG A 356 0.09 12.10 -13.12
CA ARG A 356 1.20 11.90 -14.09
C ARG A 356 0.79 12.31 -15.50
N ASP A 357 -0.46 12.04 -15.87
CA ASP A 357 -0.97 12.29 -17.23
C ASP A 357 -1.47 13.73 -17.41
N ALA A 358 -1.87 14.39 -16.32
CA ALA A 358 -2.41 15.74 -16.36
C ALA A 358 -1.32 16.80 -16.67
N ALA A 359 -1.48 17.50 -17.79
CA ALA A 359 -0.66 18.66 -18.14
C ALA A 359 -0.87 19.86 -17.19
N THR A 360 -1.99 19.88 -16.46
CA THR A 360 -2.38 20.93 -15.51
C THR A 360 -2.54 20.36 -14.11
N ARG A 361 -2.02 21.06 -13.09
CA ARG A 361 -2.14 20.64 -11.69
C ARG A 361 -3.60 20.50 -11.26
N SER A 362 -3.92 19.39 -10.58
CA SER A 362 -5.19 19.21 -9.89
C SER A 362 -5.46 20.40 -8.94
N PRO A 363 -6.71 20.89 -8.84
CA PRO A 363 -7.05 21.96 -7.90
C PRO A 363 -6.96 21.51 -6.43
N ILE A 364 -6.98 20.20 -6.16
CA ILE A 364 -6.84 19.65 -4.81
C ILE A 364 -5.37 19.29 -4.56
N ARG A 365 -4.81 19.76 -3.44
CA ARG A 365 -3.44 19.41 -3.06
C ARG A 365 -3.38 17.90 -2.75
N PRO A 366 -2.32 17.19 -3.16
CA PRO A 366 -2.18 15.76 -2.90
C PRO A 366 -2.37 15.37 -1.42
N SER A 367 -1.89 16.21 -0.48
CA SER A 367 -2.07 16.00 0.96
C SER A 367 -3.53 16.03 1.40
N ASP A 368 -4.32 16.95 0.85
CA ASP A 368 -5.74 17.09 1.19
C ASP A 368 -6.52 15.91 0.58
N ARG A 369 -6.13 15.49 -0.63
CA ARG A 369 -6.69 14.29 -1.27
C ARG A 369 -6.37 13.02 -0.49
N ALA A 370 -5.14 12.86 -0.01
CA ALA A 370 -4.72 11.72 0.80
C ALA A 370 -5.60 11.55 2.05
N LEU A 371 -5.96 12.66 2.71
CA LEU A 371 -6.85 12.63 3.87
C LEU A 371 -8.26 12.12 3.51
N GLN A 372 -8.84 12.59 2.41
CA GLN A 372 -10.14 12.12 1.91
C GLN A 372 -10.12 10.62 1.57
N LEU A 373 -9.00 10.10 1.03
CA LEU A 373 -8.87 8.68 0.73
C LEU A 373 -8.90 7.82 1.99
N VAL A 374 -8.36 8.32 3.12
CA VAL A 374 -8.45 7.62 4.41
C VAL A 374 -9.89 7.56 4.93
N GLU A 375 -10.71 8.57 4.69
CA GLU A 375 -12.14 8.52 5.06
C GLU A 375 -12.88 7.37 4.35
N THR A 376 -12.46 7.04 3.14
CA THR A 376 -12.99 5.89 2.40
C THR A 376 -12.55 4.57 3.02
N LEU A 377 -11.31 4.49 3.51
CA LEU A 377 -10.78 3.33 4.24
C LEU A 377 -11.50 3.10 5.58
N THR A 378 -11.76 4.18 6.32
CA THR A 378 -12.49 4.09 7.59
C THR A 378 -13.97 3.80 7.39
N ALA A 379 -14.51 4.00 6.19
CA ALA A 379 -15.89 3.67 5.83
C ALA A 379 -16.93 4.29 6.78
N GLY A 380 -16.66 5.52 7.23
CA GLY A 380 -17.53 6.27 8.15
C GLY A 380 -17.46 5.86 9.63
N ARG A 381 -16.57 4.93 10.00
CA ARG A 381 -16.36 4.55 11.41
C ARG A 381 -15.83 5.74 12.23
N SER A 382 -16.40 5.93 13.42
CA SER A 382 -15.90 6.90 14.40
C SER A 382 -14.60 6.43 15.04
N ASP A 383 -13.90 7.34 15.73
CA ASP A 383 -12.68 6.98 16.49
C ASP A 383 -12.96 5.99 17.62
N GLU A 384 -14.13 6.07 18.25
CA GLU A 384 -14.56 5.11 19.27
C GLU A 384 -14.78 3.71 18.66
N GLN A 385 -15.43 3.64 17.49
CA GLN A 385 -15.62 2.37 16.79
C GLN A 385 -14.28 1.77 16.35
N LEU A 386 -13.39 2.57 15.76
CA LEU A 386 -12.06 2.12 15.37
C LEU A 386 -11.21 1.71 16.59
N HIS A 387 -11.31 2.44 17.69
CA HIS A 387 -10.66 2.10 18.95
C HIS A 387 -11.06 0.70 19.41
N ASP A 388 -12.37 0.44 19.50
CA ASP A 388 -12.90 -0.83 20.00
C ASP A 388 -12.57 -1.98 19.05
N GLU A 389 -12.63 -1.74 17.74
CA GLU A 389 -12.23 -2.72 16.74
C GLU A 389 -10.74 -3.05 16.81
N LEU A 390 -9.86 -2.04 16.90
CA LEU A 390 -8.41 -2.24 17.07
C LEU A 390 -8.13 -3.08 18.32
N MET A 391 -8.70 -2.68 19.47
CA MET A 391 -8.54 -3.41 20.73
C MET A 391 -9.01 -4.85 20.62
N ALA A 392 -10.22 -5.08 20.08
CA ALA A 392 -10.81 -6.41 19.97
C ALA A 392 -10.02 -7.31 19.01
N LYS A 393 -9.66 -6.80 17.83
CA LYS A 393 -8.99 -7.58 16.78
C LYS A 393 -7.57 -7.95 17.13
N TYR A 394 -6.81 -7.03 17.73
CA TYR A 394 -5.46 -7.37 18.21
C TYR A 394 -5.50 -8.32 19.40
N ARG A 395 -6.45 -8.14 20.33
CA ARG A 395 -6.63 -9.07 21.45
C ARG A 395 -6.96 -10.48 20.97
N ALA A 396 -7.75 -10.63 19.90
CA ALA A 396 -8.10 -11.94 19.34
C ALA A 396 -6.88 -12.73 18.83
N ILE A 397 -5.80 -12.05 18.44
CA ILE A 397 -4.52 -12.68 18.05
C ILE A 397 -3.47 -12.62 19.17
N GLY A 398 -3.88 -12.35 20.41
CA GLY A 398 -3.01 -12.35 21.59
C GLY A 398 -2.11 -11.13 21.73
N ILE A 399 -2.39 -10.03 21.03
CA ILE A 399 -1.66 -8.76 21.14
C ILE A 399 -2.47 -7.80 22.01
N LYS A 400 -1.83 -7.21 23.02
CA LYS A 400 -2.45 -6.21 23.89
C LYS A 400 -1.99 -4.82 23.46
N LEU A 401 -2.92 -3.99 23.02
CA LEU A 401 -2.69 -2.56 22.85
C LEU A 401 -3.01 -1.83 24.16
N GLN A 402 -2.38 -0.68 24.35
CA GLN A 402 -2.59 0.22 25.50
C GLN A 402 -3.63 1.29 25.21
#